data_AF-A0AAD5YGG3-F1
#
_entry.id   AF-A0AAD5YGG3-F1
#
_cell.length_a   1.000
_cell.length_b   1.000
_cell.length_c   1.000
_cell.angle_alpha   90.00
_cell.angle_beta   90.00
_cell.angle_gamma   90.00
#
_symmetry.space_group_name_H-M   'P 1'
#
loop_
_entity.id
_entity.type
_entity.pdbx_description
1 polymer ?
#
loop_
_entity_poly.entity_id
_entity_poly.type
_entity_poly.pdbx_seq_one_letter_code
_entity_poly.pdbx_strand_id
1 'polypeptide(L)'
;MIGDVNLFLKGLPNEEDFEAEVEIMIAEPVYRGRGLGLLALQLMLSYATSPHSSPPLPISPTALVCRIGESNARSRQLFEKLGFVMTKKVDVFQEIELRFRGMPDHWVAGSVRPYVHSEYNSDWYHSGFLVFLGDS
;
A
#
# COMPACT_ATOMS: atom_id res chain seq x y z
N MET A 1 17.55 7.68 -5.66
CA MET A 1 16.26 7.02 -5.35
C MET A 1 15.31 8.11 -4.84
N ILE A 2 14.07 8.19 -5.34
CA ILE A 2 13.12 9.27 -4.96
C ILE A 2 12.54 9.02 -3.55
N GLY A 3 12.36 7.76 -3.18
CA GLY A 3 11.73 7.30 -1.96
C GLY A 3 11.31 5.83 -2.09
N ASP A 4 10.49 5.36 -1.15
CA ASP A 4 10.05 3.98 -1.03
C ASP A 4 8.62 3.87 -0.45
N VAL A 5 7.99 2.72 -0.71
CA VAL A 5 6.72 2.31 -0.11
C VAL A 5 6.93 0.92 0.46
N ASN A 6 6.58 0.74 1.73
CA ASN A 6 6.76 -0.51 2.45
C ASN A 6 5.42 -1.02 2.97
N LEU A 7 5.34 -2.35 3.12
CA LEU A 7 4.19 -3.03 3.71
C LEU A 7 4.70 -4.01 4.77
N PHE A 8 4.42 -3.73 6.03
CA PHE A 8 4.85 -4.55 7.16
C PHE A 8 3.69 -5.42 7.66
N LEU A 9 3.88 -6.74 7.63
CA LEU A 9 2.87 -7.69 8.09
C LEU A 9 3.14 -8.07 9.54
N LYS A 10 2.14 -7.90 10.40
CA LYS A 10 2.19 -8.21 11.83
C LYS A 10 1.14 -9.27 12.14
N GLY A 11 1.53 -10.33 12.84
CA GLY A 11 0.66 -11.48 13.12
C GLY A 11 0.55 -12.44 11.92
N LEU A 12 -0.30 -13.46 12.06
CA LEU A 12 -0.60 -14.39 10.96
C LEU A 12 -1.85 -13.94 10.19
N PRO A 13 -1.92 -14.05 8.85
CA PRO A 13 -3.05 -13.55 8.04
C PRO A 13 -4.46 -14.01 8.43
N ASN A 14 -4.58 -15.07 9.24
CA ASN A 14 -5.85 -15.67 9.68
C ASN A 14 -6.15 -15.41 11.16
N GLU A 15 -5.36 -14.57 11.83
CA GLU A 15 -5.56 -14.18 13.23
C GLU A 15 -6.24 -12.81 13.34
N GLU A 16 -7.01 -12.60 14.42
CA GLU A 16 -7.77 -11.35 14.62
C GLU A 16 -6.88 -10.11 14.78
N ASP A 17 -5.64 -10.28 15.23
CA ASP A 17 -4.64 -9.24 15.43
C ASP A 17 -3.76 -8.99 14.19
N PHE A 18 -4.08 -9.61 13.05
CA PHE A 18 -3.35 -9.39 11.81
C PHE A 18 -3.46 -7.94 11.33
N GLU A 19 -2.31 -7.32 11.09
CA GLU A 19 -2.22 -5.96 10.54
C GLU A 19 -1.21 -5.90 9.40
N ALA A 20 -1.55 -5.15 8.36
CA ALA A 20 -0.67 -4.80 7.27
C ALA A 20 -0.42 -3.28 7.28
N GLU A 21 0.72 -2.88 7.84
CA GLU A 21 1.09 -1.49 7.99
C GLU A 21 1.75 -0.94 6.73
N VAL A 22 1.12 0.08 6.15
CA VAL A 22 1.56 0.75 4.93
C VAL A 22 2.36 1.99 5.29
N GLU A 23 3.61 2.06 4.83
CA GLU A 23 4.47 3.22 5.00
C GLU A 23 4.93 3.76 3.65
N ILE A 24 5.11 5.08 3.59
CA ILE A 24 5.63 5.76 2.39
C ILE A 24 6.56 6.90 2.78
N MET A 25 7.66 7.03 2.05
CA MET A 25 8.55 8.17 2.10
C MET A 25 8.85 8.69 0.70
N ILE A 26 8.79 10.01 0.52
CA ILE A 26 9.38 10.71 -0.63
C ILE A 26 10.52 11.56 -0.08
N ALA A 27 11.74 11.02 -0.16
CA ALA A 27 12.93 11.57 0.48
C ALA A 27 13.25 12.97 -0.07
N GLU A 28 13.24 13.11 -1.39
CA GLU A 28 13.67 14.30 -2.10
C GLU A 28 12.54 15.36 -2.18
N PRO A 29 12.69 16.56 -1.58
CA PRO A 29 11.64 17.58 -1.54
C PRO A 29 11.11 17.98 -2.91
N VAL A 30 11.99 17.97 -3.93
CA VAL A 30 11.65 18.39 -5.31
C VAL A 30 10.56 17.51 -5.93
N TYR A 31 10.42 16.26 -5.48
CA TYR A 31 9.45 15.30 -5.99
C TYR A 31 8.17 15.21 -5.15
N ARG A 32 8.10 15.90 -4.01
CA ARG A 32 6.89 15.93 -3.16
C ARG A 32 5.79 16.76 -3.80
N GLY A 33 4.53 16.45 -3.47
CA GLY A 33 3.37 17.21 -3.96
C GLY A 33 3.04 17.01 -5.46
N ARG A 34 3.70 16.06 -6.14
CA ARG A 34 3.50 15.75 -7.56
C ARG A 34 2.62 14.53 -7.84
N GLY A 35 1.89 14.04 -6.83
CA GLY A 35 1.07 12.84 -6.96
C GLY A 35 1.82 11.50 -6.95
N LEU A 36 3.17 11.50 -6.98
CA LEU A 36 3.98 10.27 -7.01
C LEU A 36 3.69 9.34 -5.83
N GLY A 37 3.49 9.89 -4.63
CA GLY A 37 3.18 9.06 -3.47
C GLY A 37 1.80 8.42 -3.53
N LEU A 38 0.82 9.12 -4.13
CA LEU A 38 -0.51 8.55 -4.36
C LEU A 38 -0.40 7.38 -5.34
N LEU A 39 0.31 7.57 -6.46
CA LEU A 39 0.50 6.53 -7.47
C LEU A 39 1.21 5.30 -6.90
N ALA A 40 2.28 5.51 -6.13
CA ALA A 40 3.04 4.42 -5.53
C ALA A 40 2.20 3.63 -4.51
N LEU A 41 1.40 4.31 -3.69
CA LEU A 41 0.46 3.66 -2.78
C LEU A 41 -0.63 2.91 -3.55
N GLN A 42 -1.21 3.48 -4.61
CA GLN A 42 -2.22 2.79 -5.42
C GLN A 42 -1.68 1.49 -6.02
N LEU A 43 -0.44 1.51 -6.53
CA LEU A 43 0.24 0.31 -7.03
C LEU A 43 0.46 -0.73 -5.92
N MET A 44 1.01 -0.31 -4.78
CA MET A 44 1.29 -1.21 -3.66
C MET A 44 0.00 -1.84 -3.12
N LEU A 45 -1.05 -1.03 -2.89
CA LEU A 45 -2.33 -1.49 -2.37
C LEU A 45 -3.02 -2.42 -3.37
N SER A 46 -3.01 -2.09 -4.66
CA SER A 46 -3.55 -2.95 -5.71
C SER A 46 -2.86 -4.31 -5.73
N TYR A 47 -1.53 -4.34 -5.59
CA TYR A 47 -0.79 -5.60 -5.47
C TYR A 47 -1.14 -6.35 -4.18
N ALA A 48 -1.10 -5.67 -3.04
CA ALA A 48 -1.30 -6.28 -1.73
C ALA A 48 -2.70 -6.91 -1.57
N THR A 49 -3.74 -6.31 -2.16
CA THR A 49 -5.12 -6.76 -2.00
C THR A 49 -5.65 -7.55 -3.20
N SER A 50 -4.86 -7.76 -4.25
CA SER A 50 -5.33 -8.47 -5.44
C SER A 50 -5.44 -9.98 -5.19
N PRO A 51 -6.56 -10.62 -5.59
CA PRO A 51 -6.71 -12.08 -5.49
C PRO A 51 -5.72 -12.87 -6.36
N HIS A 52 -5.01 -12.20 -7.28
CA HIS A 52 -3.99 -12.82 -8.12
C HIS A 52 -2.58 -12.78 -7.52
N SER A 53 -2.40 -12.13 -6.38
CA SER A 53 -1.11 -12.04 -5.71
C SER A 53 -0.77 -13.35 -4.98
N SER A 54 0.53 -13.62 -4.84
CA SER A 54 1.01 -14.83 -4.16
C SER A 54 1.05 -14.68 -2.64
N PRO A 55 0.92 -15.79 -1.88
CA PRO A 55 1.08 -15.78 -0.43
C PRO A 55 2.35 -15.05 0.03
N PRO A 56 2.28 -14.24 1.10
CA PRO A 56 1.18 -14.12 2.06
C PRO A 56 0.01 -13.22 1.63
N LEU A 57 -0.02 -12.75 0.38
CA LEU A 57 -1.13 -11.98 -0.20
C LEU A 57 -2.19 -12.94 -0.81
N PRO A 58 -3.43 -12.49 -1.09
CA PRO A 58 -4.00 -11.16 -0.82
C PRO A 58 -4.21 -10.87 0.66
N ILE A 59 -4.05 -9.59 1.01
CA ILE A 59 -4.44 -9.05 2.32
C ILE A 59 -5.85 -8.48 2.22
N SER A 60 -6.68 -8.76 3.23
CA SER A 60 -7.97 -8.07 3.37
C SER A 60 -7.72 -6.56 3.49
N PRO A 61 -8.38 -5.71 2.68
CA PRO A 61 -8.26 -4.26 2.82
C PRO A 61 -8.53 -3.75 4.24
N THR A 62 -9.40 -4.44 5.00
CA THR A 62 -9.73 -4.06 6.39
C THR A 62 -8.57 -4.25 7.37
N ALA A 63 -7.54 -5.03 7.02
CA ALA A 63 -6.33 -5.21 7.80
C ALA A 63 -5.28 -4.11 7.55
N LEU A 64 -5.52 -3.22 6.57
CA LEU A 64 -4.60 -2.14 6.24
C LEU A 64 -4.65 -1.04 7.31
N VAL A 65 -3.47 -0.67 7.78
CA VAL A 65 -3.26 0.39 8.77
C VAL A 65 -2.10 1.28 8.32
N CYS A 66 -2.13 2.55 8.71
CA CYS A 66 -0.93 3.39 8.68
C CYS A 66 -0.85 4.22 9.96
N ARG A 67 0.39 4.43 10.44
CA ARG A 67 0.69 5.27 11.59
C ARG A 67 1.52 6.45 11.13
N ILE A 68 1.08 7.64 11.52
CA ILE A 68 1.62 8.90 11.01
C ILE A 68 1.78 9.84 12.20
N GLY A 69 2.89 10.57 12.27
CA GLY A 69 3.03 11.66 13.24
C GLY A 69 1.89 12.67 13.10
N GLU A 70 1.29 13.09 14.22
CA GLU A 70 0.09 13.92 14.27
C GLU A 70 0.21 15.23 13.47
N SER A 71 1.40 15.83 13.47
CA SER A 71 1.70 17.07 12.75
C SER A 71 1.87 16.90 11.23
N ASN A 72 1.94 15.67 10.72
CA ASN A 72 2.15 15.39 9.30
C ASN A 72 0.82 15.40 8.53
N ALA A 73 0.27 16.60 8.37
CA ALA A 73 -0.97 16.84 7.63
C ALA A 73 -0.89 16.37 6.15
N ARG A 74 0.30 16.38 5.54
CA ARG A 74 0.48 15.95 4.14
C ARG A 74 0.24 14.45 3.98
N SER A 75 0.88 13.63 4.80
CA SER A 75 0.66 12.18 4.75
C SER A 75 -0.76 11.83 5.18
N ARG A 76 -1.31 12.51 6.20
CA ARG A 76 -2.71 12.31 6.61
C ARG A 76 -3.69 12.53 5.45
N GLN A 77 -3.60 13.67 4.75
CA GLN A 77 -4.45 13.97 3.59
C GLN A 77 -4.26 12.97 2.44
N LEU A 78 -3.05 12.44 2.26
CA LEU A 78 -2.77 11.44 1.24
C LEU A 78 -3.52 10.13 1.52
N PHE A 79 -3.47 9.62 2.75
CA PHE A 79 -4.17 8.40 3.14
C PHE A 79 -5.70 8.59 3.21
N GLU A 80 -6.17 9.77 3.63
CA GLU A 80 -7.60 10.12 3.58
C GLU A 80 -8.16 10.03 2.15
N LYS A 81 -7.41 10.48 1.14
CA LYS A 81 -7.80 10.34 -0.28
C LYS A 81 -7.93 8.89 -0.74
N LEU A 82 -7.19 7.98 -0.11
CA LEU A 82 -7.23 6.54 -0.40
C LEU A 82 -8.32 5.81 0.41
N GLY A 83 -9.17 6.52 1.16
CA GLY A 83 -10.24 5.90 1.95
C GLY A 83 -9.81 5.41 3.33
N PHE A 84 -8.65 5.84 3.83
CA PHE A 84 -8.28 5.63 5.22
C PHE A 84 -8.96 6.66 6.11
N VAL A 85 -9.34 6.23 7.31
CA VAL A 85 -10.00 7.06 8.32
C VAL A 85 -9.24 6.94 9.63
N MET A 86 -9.05 8.05 10.33
CA MET A 86 -8.41 8.05 11.65
C MET A 86 -9.25 7.23 12.64
N THR A 87 -8.63 6.24 13.28
CA THR A 87 -9.28 5.34 14.25
C THR A 87 -8.77 5.55 15.68
N LYS A 88 -7.54 6.03 15.82
CA LYS A 88 -6.90 6.19 17.13
C LYS A 88 -5.89 7.32 17.10
N LYS A 89 -5.76 8.00 18.25
CA LYS A 89 -4.65 8.91 18.54
C LYS A 89 -3.81 8.30 19.67
N VAL A 90 -2.48 8.39 19.57
CA VAL A 90 -1.53 7.90 20.55
C VAL A 90 -0.69 9.07 21.06
N ASP A 91 -1.19 9.75 22.10
CA ASP A 91 -0.60 11.02 22.59
C ASP A 91 0.85 10.87 23.05
N VAL A 92 1.23 9.73 23.65
CA VAL A 92 2.60 9.50 24.12
C VAL A 92 3.63 9.51 22.99
N PHE A 93 3.24 9.11 21.78
CA PHE A 93 4.11 9.11 20.59
C PHE A 93 3.81 10.27 19.64
N GLN A 94 2.79 11.09 19.94
CA GLN A 94 2.30 12.14 19.04
C GLN A 94 1.98 11.58 17.65
N GLU A 95 1.31 10.43 17.61
CA GLU A 95 0.96 9.71 16.38
C GLU A 95 -0.55 9.52 16.27
N ILE A 96 -1.02 9.39 15.04
CA ILE A 96 -2.37 8.98 14.69
C ILE A 96 -2.31 7.67 13.91
N GLU A 97 -3.28 6.80 14.18
CA GLU A 97 -3.55 5.59 13.41
C GLU A 97 -4.70 5.87 12.46
N LEU A 98 -4.53 5.52 11.19
CA LEU A 98 -5.62 5.45 10.22
C LEU A 98 -5.78 4.03 9.72
N ARG A 99 -7.03 3.60 9.54
CA ARG A 99 -7.36 2.30 8.96
C ARG A 99 -8.20 2.47 7.72
N PHE A 100 -8.05 1.55 6.77
CA PHE A 100 -8.89 1.56 5.59
C PHE A 100 -10.34 1.26 5.97
N ARG A 101 -11.25 2.17 5.60
CA ARG A 101 -12.70 2.06 5.81
C ARG A 101 -13.50 2.41 4.55
N GLY A 102 -12.82 2.69 3.45
CA GLY A 102 -13.42 3.05 2.18
C GLY A 102 -14.17 1.88 1.53
N MET A 103 -15.12 2.22 0.67
CA MET A 103 -15.66 1.32 -0.35
C MET A 103 -14.60 0.93 -1.41
N PRO A 104 -14.82 -0.12 -2.22
CA PRO A 104 -13.86 -0.57 -3.24
C PRO A 104 -13.42 0.47 -4.29
N ASP A 105 -14.08 1.65 -4.37
CA ASP A 105 -13.80 2.67 -5.39
C ASP A 105 -12.87 3.81 -4.92
N HIS A 106 -12.34 3.78 -3.69
CA HIS A 106 -11.51 4.89 -3.16
C HIS A 106 -10.07 4.93 -3.67
N TRP A 107 -9.60 3.87 -4.32
CA TRP A 107 -8.38 3.93 -5.11
C TRP A 107 -8.57 3.18 -6.42
N VAL A 108 -7.86 3.59 -7.47
CA VAL A 108 -7.86 2.88 -8.75
C VAL A 108 -7.25 1.51 -8.52
N ALA A 109 -8.08 0.48 -8.36
CA ALA A 109 -7.62 -0.89 -8.22
C ALA A 109 -6.99 -1.33 -9.55
N GLY A 110 -5.67 -1.48 -9.56
CA GLY A 110 -4.94 -1.91 -10.74
C GLY A 110 -5.15 -3.39 -11.04
N SER A 111 -5.01 -3.77 -12.31
CA SER A 111 -4.98 -5.17 -12.69
C SER A 111 -3.60 -5.76 -12.40
N VAL A 112 -3.56 -6.85 -11.64
CA VAL A 112 -2.35 -7.63 -11.36
C VAL A 112 -2.33 -8.82 -12.29
N ARG A 113 -1.25 -8.99 -13.05
CA ARG A 113 -1.10 -10.07 -14.04
C ARG A 113 0.23 -10.79 -13.84
N PRO A 114 0.28 -12.12 -13.99
CA PRO A 114 1.55 -12.84 -14.03
C PRO A 114 2.46 -12.27 -15.12
N TYR A 115 3.71 -12.03 -14.78
CA TYR A 115 4.74 -11.69 -15.75
C TYR A 115 5.17 -12.96 -16.48
N VAL A 116 4.94 -13.00 -17.79
CA VAL A 116 5.38 -14.10 -18.65
C VAL A 116 6.51 -13.58 -19.52
N HIS A 117 7.73 -14.07 -19.28
CA HIS A 117 8.88 -13.77 -20.14
C HIS A 117 8.81 -14.63 -21.41
N SER A 118 8.96 -14.03 -22.59
CA SER A 118 8.71 -14.71 -23.87
C SER A 118 9.85 -15.57 -24.39
N GLU A 119 11.03 -15.61 -23.75
CA GLU A 119 12.18 -16.40 -24.20
C GLU A 119 12.84 -17.16 -23.03
N TYR A 120 12.97 -18.47 -23.18
CA TYR A 120 13.39 -19.39 -22.13
C TYR A 120 14.92 -19.53 -22.13
N ASN A 121 15.58 -19.25 -21.00
CA ASN A 121 16.81 -19.97 -20.64
C ASN A 121 17.10 -19.92 -19.12
N SER A 122 17.31 -21.10 -18.55
CA SER A 122 18.03 -21.44 -17.31
C SER A 122 17.41 -21.11 -15.92
N ASP A 123 17.05 -22.21 -15.22
CA ASP A 123 17.21 -22.57 -13.80
C ASP A 123 16.79 -21.65 -12.65
N TRP A 124 16.27 -20.46 -12.91
CA TRP A 124 15.73 -19.59 -11.87
C TRP A 124 14.31 -19.16 -12.22
N TYR A 125 13.31 -19.82 -11.62
CA TYR A 125 11.91 -19.45 -11.76
C TYR A 125 11.69 -18.00 -11.27
N HIS A 126 11.56 -17.06 -12.20
CA HIS A 126 11.14 -15.69 -11.90
C HIS A 126 9.63 -15.56 -12.18
N SER A 127 8.79 -16.07 -11.27
CA SER A 127 7.36 -15.77 -11.25
C SER A 127 7.16 -14.34 -10.73
N GLY A 128 7.20 -13.36 -11.63
CA GLY A 128 6.90 -11.96 -11.31
C GLY A 128 5.44 -11.60 -11.55
N PHE A 129 5.03 -10.41 -11.13
CA PHE A 129 3.73 -9.82 -11.43
C PHE A 129 3.91 -8.42 -12.00
N LEU A 130 3.02 -8.03 -12.91
CA LEU A 130 2.86 -6.66 -13.38
C LEU A 130 1.58 -6.08 -12.81
N VAL A 131 1.65 -4.84 -12.31
CA VAL A 131 0.51 -4.08 -11.80
C VAL A 131 0.25 -2.92 -12.75
N PHE A 132 -0.96 -2.85 -13.30
CA PHE A 132 -1.40 -1.79 -14.20
C PHE A 132 -2.52 -1.00 -13.53
N LEU A 133 -2.30 0.27 -13.21
CA LEU A 133 -3.40 1.15 -12.84
C LEU A 133 -4.25 1.45 -14.08
N GLY A 134 -5.58 1.40 -13.94
CA GLY A 134 -6.48 1.80 -15.01
C GLY A 134 -6.36 3.30 -15.31
N ASP A 135 -6.70 3.70 -16.53
CA ASP A 135 -6.85 5.11 -16.86
C ASP A 135 -7.99 5.70 -16.02
N SER A 136 -7.70 6.84 -15.37
CA SER A 136 -8.61 7.55 -14.47
C SER A 136 -9.68 8.35 -15.21
#